data_AF-A0A8I0VIU4-F1
#
_entry.id   AF-A0A8I0VIU4-F1
#
_cell.length_a   1.000
_cell.length_b   1.000
_cell.length_c   1.000
_cell.angle_alpha   90.00
_cell.angle_beta   90.00
_cell.angle_gamma   90.00
#
_symmetry.space_group_name_H-M   'P 1'
#
loop_
_entity.id
_entity.type
_entity.pdbx_description
1 polymer ?
#
loop_
_entity_poly.entity_id
_entity_poly.type
_entity_poly.pdbx_seq_one_letter_code
_entity_poly.pdbx_strand_id
1 'polypeptide(L)'
;MNQTPTHEQYQAAQVGEALWHTYPGYRWAVAITGGLVRIRNLDLSGQWGFDIPLETLKNDPLLKKVVMAGGEILERYRLARRGANADLLNELPRCITGEAKGDVNA
;
A
#
# COMPACT_ATOMS: atom_id res chain seq x y z
N MET A 1 -27.26 -6.93 -7.50
CA MET A 1 -26.26 -8.01 -7.47
C MET A 1 -25.53 -7.89 -6.15
N ASN A 2 -25.92 -8.65 -5.12
CA ASN A 2 -25.31 -8.54 -3.79
C ASN A 2 -24.26 -9.65 -3.64
N GLN A 3 -23.03 -9.35 -4.02
CA GLN A 3 -21.90 -10.23 -3.71
C GLN A 3 -21.58 -10.04 -2.23
N THR A 4 -21.79 -11.06 -1.40
CA THR A 4 -21.25 -11.06 -0.04
C THR A 4 -19.73 -11.03 -0.14
N PRO A 5 -19.04 -10.10 0.53
CA PRO A 5 -17.59 -10.03 0.49
C PRO A 5 -17.01 -11.35 1.01
N THR A 6 -16.10 -11.93 0.23
CA THR A 6 -15.39 -13.16 0.58
C THR A 6 -14.54 -12.94 1.84
N HIS A 7 -14.18 -14.00 2.56
CA HIS A 7 -13.27 -13.90 3.72
C HIS A 7 -11.96 -13.15 3.39
N GLU A 8 -11.41 -13.37 2.20
CA GLU A 8 -10.24 -12.67 1.68
C GLU A 8 -10.48 -11.16 1.51
N GLN A 9 -11.70 -10.75 1.13
CA GLN A 9 -12.05 -9.34 1.01
C GLN A 9 -12.15 -8.66 2.38
N TYR A 10 -12.68 -9.35 3.39
CA TYR A 10 -12.67 -8.85 4.77
C TYR A 10 -11.24 -8.67 5.28
N GLN A 11 -10.37 -9.66 5.08
CA GLN A 11 -8.97 -9.54 5.47
C GLN A 11 -8.25 -8.41 4.74
N ALA A 12 -8.49 -8.26 3.43
CA ALA A 12 -7.94 -7.16 2.65
C ALA A 12 -8.41 -5.79 3.19
N ALA A 13 -9.68 -5.67 3.54
CA ALA A 13 -10.25 -4.46 4.13
C ALA A 13 -9.57 -4.11 5.46
N GLN A 14 -9.44 -5.07 6.38
CA GLN A 14 -8.76 -4.84 7.67
C GLN A 14 -7.31 -4.36 7.50
N VAL A 15 -6.59 -4.94 6.52
CA VAL A 15 -5.22 -4.54 6.19
C VAL A 15 -5.19 -3.12 5.62
N GLY A 16 -6.13 -2.80 4.72
CA GLY A 16 -6.28 -1.46 4.17
C GLY A 16 -6.60 -0.41 5.23
N GLU A 17 -7.48 -0.74 6.18
CA GLU A 17 -7.82 0.14 7.30
C GLU A 17 -6.60 0.39 8.20
N ALA A 18 -5.83 -0.65 8.52
CA ALA A 18 -4.61 -0.50 9.32
C ALA A 18 -3.58 0.43 8.65
N LEU A 19 -3.41 0.31 7.33
CA LEU A 19 -2.54 1.19 6.54
C LEU A 19 -3.08 2.62 6.51
N TRP A 20 -4.38 2.80 6.32
CA TRP A 20 -5.01 4.12 6.29
C TRP A 20 -4.91 4.84 7.65
N HIS A 21 -5.12 4.12 8.75
CA HIS A 21 -4.95 4.64 10.10
C HIS A 21 -3.50 5.02 10.41
N THR A 22 -2.53 4.21 9.96
CA THR A 22 -1.12 4.46 10.23
C THR A 22 -0.54 5.56 9.32
N TYR A 23 -0.98 5.60 8.07
CA TYR A 23 -0.51 6.49 7.02
C TYR A 23 -1.69 7.28 6.43
N PRO A 24 -2.25 8.24 7.19
CA PRO A 24 -3.41 8.99 6.75
C PRO A 24 -3.09 9.86 5.54
N GLY A 25 -4.06 9.98 4.64
CA GLY A 25 -3.97 10.80 3.43
C GLY A 25 -3.32 10.11 2.22
N TYR A 26 -2.77 8.91 2.39
CA TYR A 26 -2.32 8.07 1.28
C TYR A 26 -3.43 7.11 0.86
N ARG A 27 -3.56 6.90 -0.46
CA ARG A 27 -4.51 5.95 -1.03
C ARG A 27 -3.83 4.60 -1.20
N TRP A 28 -4.34 3.61 -0.48
CA TRP A 28 -3.82 2.25 -0.51
C TRP A 28 -4.77 1.32 -1.25
N ALA A 29 -4.22 0.47 -2.10
CA ALA A 29 -4.92 -0.67 -2.68
C ALA A 29 -4.37 -1.96 -2.07
N VAL A 30 -5.26 -2.74 -1.48
CA VAL A 30 -4.94 -4.04 -0.90
C VAL A 30 -5.81 -5.09 -1.58
N ALA A 31 -5.16 -6.14 -2.08
CA ALA A 31 -5.84 -7.29 -2.66
C ALA A 31 -5.21 -8.58 -2.14
N ILE A 32 -6.03 -9.57 -1.81
CA ILE A 32 -5.57 -10.90 -1.45
C ILE A 32 -5.92 -11.82 -2.61
N THR A 33 -4.91 -12.48 -3.19
CA THR A 33 -5.10 -13.35 -4.35
C THR A 33 -4.03 -14.43 -4.35
N GLY A 34 -4.43 -15.70 -4.48
CA GLY A 34 -3.48 -16.82 -4.54
C GLY A 34 -2.62 -16.97 -3.28
N GLY A 35 -3.16 -16.61 -2.12
CA GLY A 35 -2.41 -16.67 -0.85
C GLY A 35 -1.36 -15.58 -0.66
N LEU A 36 -1.36 -14.55 -1.50
CA LEU A 36 -0.52 -13.36 -1.36
C LEU A 36 -1.38 -12.12 -1.09
N VAL A 37 -0.93 -11.30 -0.15
CA VAL A 37 -1.48 -9.97 0.14
C VAL A 37 -0.65 -8.95 -0.62
N ARG A 38 -1.25 -8.38 -1.66
CA ARG A 38 -0.65 -7.36 -2.50
C ARG A 38 -1.01 -5.99 -1.95
N ILE A 39 0.00 -5.21 -1.63
CA ILE A 39 -0.13 -3.84 -1.13
C ILE A 39 0.48 -2.92 -2.17
N ARG A 40 -0.31 -1.95 -2.62
CA ARG A 40 0.09 -0.92 -3.59
C ARG A 40 -0.40 0.44 -3.10
N ASN A 41 0.34 1.49 -3.42
CA ASN A 41 -0.07 2.86 -3.16
C ASN A 41 -0.56 3.47 -4.48
N LEU A 42 -1.79 3.98 -4.50
CA LEU A 42 -2.47 4.51 -5.68
C LEU A 42 -2.06 5.94 -6.03
N ASP A 43 -1.42 6.66 -5.10
CA ASP A 43 -0.80 7.96 -5.36
C ASP A 43 0.57 7.82 -6.04
N LEU A 44 1.15 6.61 -6.00
CA LEU A 44 2.47 6.31 -6.50
C LEU A 44 2.41 5.43 -7.76
N SER A 45 3.56 5.20 -8.42
CA SER A 45 3.61 4.25 -9.54
C SER A 45 3.23 2.85 -9.06
N GLY A 46 2.33 2.20 -9.81
CA GLY A 46 1.86 0.85 -9.49
C GLY A 46 2.95 -0.22 -9.62
N GLN A 47 4.10 0.15 -10.17
CA GLN A 47 5.28 -0.69 -10.31
C GLN A 47 5.91 -1.05 -8.95
N TRP A 48 5.76 -0.19 -7.94
CA TRP A 48 6.32 -0.42 -6.61
C TRP A 48 5.24 -0.78 -5.61
N GLY A 49 5.35 -1.98 -5.05
CA GLY A 49 4.71 -2.34 -3.80
C GLY A 49 5.12 -3.72 -3.34
N PHE A 50 4.43 -4.20 -2.32
CA PHE A 50 4.81 -5.41 -1.62
C PHE A 50 3.80 -6.53 -1.81
N ASP A 51 4.32 -7.74 -1.97
CA ASP A 51 3.55 -8.97 -2.02
C ASP A 51 3.96 -9.79 -0.80
N ILE A 52 3.08 -9.85 0.20
CA ILE A 52 3.35 -10.51 1.48
C ILE A 52 2.58 -11.84 1.51
N PRO A 53 3.22 -12.98 1.84
CA PRO A 53 2.51 -14.24 2.00
C PRO A 53 1.40 -14.13 3.06
N LEU A 54 0.21 -14.64 2.77
CA LEU A 54 -0.92 -14.61 3.69
C LEU A 54 -0.61 -15.36 5.00
N GLU A 55 0.20 -16.42 4.95
CA GLU A 55 0.66 -17.11 6.17
C GLU A 55 1.42 -16.17 7.11
N THR A 56 2.17 -15.22 6.54
CA THR A 56 2.96 -14.27 7.31
C THR A 56 2.04 -13.31 8.05
N LEU A 57 0.92 -12.93 7.45
CA LEU A 57 -0.12 -12.13 8.09
C LEU A 57 -0.81 -12.90 9.23
N LYS A 58 -1.08 -14.19 9.05
CA LYS A 58 -1.67 -15.03 10.10
C LYS A 58 -0.77 -15.14 11.34
N ASN A 59 0.54 -15.11 11.14
CA ASN A 59 1.53 -15.13 12.22
C ASN A 59 1.85 -13.73 12.80
N ASP A 60 1.33 -12.66 12.19
CA ASP A 60 1.56 -11.27 12.59
C ASP A 60 0.21 -10.54 12.79
N PRO A 61 -0.51 -10.81 13.91
CA PRO A 61 -1.84 -10.27 14.14
C PRO A 61 -1.87 -8.74 14.31
N LEU A 62 -0.72 -8.13 14.59
CA LEU A 62 -0.55 -6.68 14.69
C LEU A 62 -0.25 -6.00 13.35
N LEU A 63 -0.18 -6.77 12.25
CA LEU A 63 0.09 -6.26 10.91
C LEU A 63 1.37 -5.42 10.81
N LYS A 64 2.34 -5.66 11.70
CA LYS A 64 3.61 -4.93 11.74
C LYS A 64 4.34 -5.01 10.41
N LYS A 65 4.35 -6.17 9.76
CA LYS A 65 5.02 -6.33 8.46
C LYS A 65 4.33 -5.54 7.36
N VAL A 66 3.01 -5.47 7.38
CA VAL A 66 2.22 -4.65 6.44
C VAL A 66 2.56 -3.17 6.65
N VAL A 67 2.55 -2.71 7.91
CA VAL A 67 2.89 -1.33 8.25
C VAL A 67 4.31 -0.99 7.83
N MET A 68 5.29 -1.83 8.17
CA MET A 68 6.68 -1.65 7.74
C MET A 68 6.82 -1.58 6.21
N ALA A 69 6.14 -2.47 5.48
CA ALA A 69 6.12 -2.44 4.02
C ALA A 69 5.53 -1.13 3.48
N GLY A 70 4.42 -0.64 4.04
CA GLY A 70 3.85 0.66 3.69
C GLY A 70 4.82 1.82 3.95
N GLY A 71 5.48 1.81 5.11
CA GLY A 71 6.49 2.80 5.47
C GLY A 71 7.69 2.80 4.53
N GLU A 72 8.16 1.64 4.10
CA GLU A 72 9.28 1.50 3.17
C GLU A 72 8.93 2.00 1.76
N ILE A 73 7.69 1.79 1.29
CA ILE A 73 7.20 2.42 0.05
C ILE A 73 7.33 3.94 0.19
N LEU A 74 6.81 4.53 1.28
CA LEU A 74 6.85 5.98 1.44
C LEU A 74 8.28 6.52 1.48
N GLU A 75 9.21 5.83 2.17
CA GLU A 75 10.61 6.24 2.24
C GLU A 75 11.33 6.20 0.89
N ARG A 76 11.05 5.19 0.05
CA ARG A 76 11.61 5.13 -1.32
C ARG A 76 11.22 6.34 -2.16
N TYR A 77 10.06 6.92 -1.89
CA TYR A 77 9.55 8.11 -2.55
C TYR A 77 9.84 9.41 -1.76
N ARG A 78 10.63 9.33 -0.69
CA ARG A 78 10.95 10.44 0.23
C ARG A 78 9.70 11.14 0.81
N LEU A 79 8.65 10.36 1.02
CA LEU A 79 7.37 10.83 1.56
C LEU A 79 7.30 10.68 3.08
N ALA A 80 6.53 11.56 3.70
CA ALA A 80 6.37 11.59 5.16
C ALA A 80 5.43 10.49 5.66
N ARG A 81 5.89 9.71 6.64
CA ARG A 81 5.07 8.66 7.28
C ARG A 81 3.93 9.20 8.17
N ARG A 82 3.98 10.47 8.58
CA ARG A 82 3.03 11.05 9.56
C ARG A 82 1.75 11.63 8.93
N GLY A 83 1.67 11.63 7.60
CA GLY A 83 0.53 12.13 6.85
C GLY A 83 0.93 12.57 5.45
N ALA A 84 0.08 12.28 4.47
CA ALA A 84 0.31 12.71 3.11
C ALA A 84 0.22 14.23 3.01
N ASN A 85 1.24 14.82 2.41
CA ASN A 85 1.20 16.21 1.97
C ASN A 85 0.74 16.20 0.51
N ALA A 86 -0.48 16.69 0.26
CA ALA A 86 -1.08 16.68 -1.07
C ALA A 86 -0.25 17.46 -2.11
N ASP A 87 0.42 18.52 -1.66
CA ASP A 87 1.33 19.35 -2.46
C ASP A 87 2.53 18.52 -2.94
N LEU A 88 3.29 17.94 -1.99
CA LEU A 88 4.42 17.05 -2.30
C LEU A 88 4.02 15.87 -3.19
N LEU A 89 2.83 15.28 -2.98
CA LEU A 89 2.33 14.21 -3.84
C LEU A 89 2.09 14.67 -5.29
N ASN A 90 1.63 15.91 -5.49
CA ASN A 90 1.40 16.46 -6.83
C ASN A 90 2.72 16.79 -7.55
N GLU A 91 3.70 17.25 -6.77
CA GLU A 91 5.04 17.63 -7.23
C GLU A 91 5.95 16.43 -7.53
N LEU A 92 5.58 15.21 -7.12
CA LEU A 92 6.36 14.02 -7.42
C LEU A 92 6.60 13.91 -8.93
N PRO A 93 7.84 13.68 -9.38
CA PRO A 93 8.14 13.60 -10.80
C PRO A 93 7.34 12.45 -11.40
N ARG A 94 6.36 12.75 -12.26
CA ARG A 94 5.55 11.73 -12.91
C ARG A 94 6.12 11.39 -14.28
N CYS A 95 6.16 10.10 -14.61
CA CYS A 95 6.44 9.67 -15.98
C CYS A 95 5.27 10.09 -16.89
N ILE A 96 5.49 10.13 -18.21
CA ILE A 96 4.50 10.50 -19.24
C ILE A 96 3.20 9.67 -19.11
N THR A 97 3.28 8.46 -18.55
CA THR A 97 2.15 7.58 -18.23
C THR A 97 1.32 8.03 -17.00
N GLY A 98 1.72 9.08 -16.29
CA GLY A 98 1.02 9.63 -15.12
C GLY A 98 1.41 9.03 -13.78
N GLU A 99 2.47 8.21 -13.73
CA GLU A 99 2.91 7.48 -12.54
C GLU A 99 4.07 8.20 -11.82
N ALA A 100 4.03 8.28 -10.48
CA ALA A 100 5.13 8.87 -9.70
C ALA A 100 6.42 8.04 -9.82
N LYS A 101 7.51 8.68 -10.22
CA LYS A 101 8.83 8.08 -10.44
C LYS A 101 9.50 7.86 -9.08
N GLY A 102 9.54 6.60 -8.63
CA GLY A 102 10.39 6.16 -7.52
C GLY A 102 11.84 6.06 -7.97
N ASP A 103 12.76 5.75 -7.05
CA ASP A 103 14.18 5.58 -7.40
C ASP A 103 14.33 4.68 -8.63
N VAL A 104 14.97 5.22 -9.68
CA VAL A 104 15.06 4.58 -11.00
C VAL A 104 16.27 3.66 -11.16
N ASN A 105 16.91 3.27 -10.05
CA ASN A 105 18.01 2.32 -10.09
C ASN A 105 17.60 1.00 -9.46
N ALA A 106 17.04 0.11 -10.28
CA ALA A 106 17.11 -1.33 -10.10
C ALA A 106 17.58 -1.97 -11.40
#